data_AF-A0AAE0YMB8-F1
#
_entry.id   AF-A0AAE0YMB8-F1
#
_cell.length_a   1.000
_cell.length_b   1.000
_cell.length_c   1.000
_cell.angle_alpha   90.00
_cell.angle_beta   90.00
_cell.angle_gamma   90.00
#
_symmetry.space_group_name_H-M   'P 1'
#
loop_
_entity.id
_entity.type
_entity.pdbx_description
1 polymer ?
#
loop_
_entity_poly.entity_id
_entity_poly.type
_entity_poly.pdbx_seq_one_letter_code
_entity_poly.pdbx_strand_id
1 'polypeptide(L)'
;MPPTPASSNSDADQSEPQISADENDNVSRSEQKMAAFDDEEPRADDMSQYFLIHNSFHQSLYTMLTCCYCSGSNLYWGHKKSAGFAQEFYLECISCDKIVWSSNSSPKSKSKRFDINVRTVVALKERGLSLATMKKLFNIMNIQNVMHHKTYKQMSMEVRDAAKAAAEEAMSRSAEVSTSGVQVVDISCDGTWHKSGHSSHYGVGVVVDIASGLILDTHTESNYYRGCDKAPPSDSASFTDWNESHKKSCNKNFDGTSNAMEVEAAAVIFARSVEQRKLIYGTMLCDGDSKALDNVNRLGIYDIEVVKEDCVIHTAKRIYNQLDNLN
;
A
#
# COMPACT_ATOMS: atom_id res chain seq x y z
N MET A 1 -1.33 64.34 -61.07
CA MET A 1 -1.92 62.99 -61.02
C MET A 1 -0.81 62.01 -60.62
N PRO A 2 -1.14 60.98 -59.82
CA PRO A 2 -0.67 60.86 -58.43
C PRO A 2 0.54 59.90 -58.22
N PRO A 3 1.07 59.80 -56.97
CA PRO A 3 2.27 59.04 -56.58
C PRO A 3 1.92 57.54 -56.39
N THR A 4 2.84 56.61 -56.11
CA THR A 4 3.31 56.15 -54.76
C THR A 4 4.29 54.94 -54.94
N PRO A 5 4.98 54.44 -53.89
CA PRO A 5 6.42 54.18 -53.89
C PRO A 5 6.74 52.71 -53.51
N ALA A 6 8.00 52.34 -53.28
CA ALA A 6 8.59 52.06 -51.95
C ALA A 6 9.18 50.63 -51.99
N SER A 7 10.12 50.18 -51.18
CA SER A 7 11.18 50.74 -50.34
C SER A 7 12.00 49.52 -49.93
N SER A 8 13.32 49.68 -49.84
CA SER A 8 14.28 48.72 -49.33
C SER A 8 14.00 48.33 -47.87
N ASN A 9 14.05 47.03 -47.56
CA ASN A 9 14.28 46.53 -46.21
C ASN A 9 15.50 45.60 -46.23
N SER A 10 16.48 45.94 -45.40
CA SER A 10 17.68 45.16 -45.09
C SER A 10 17.46 44.36 -43.82
N ASP A 11 17.86 43.10 -43.86
CA ASP A 11 17.78 42.11 -42.78
C ASP A 11 18.51 42.56 -41.51
N ALA A 12 17.83 42.41 -40.37
CA ALA A 12 18.41 42.48 -39.04
C ALA A 12 17.83 41.36 -38.17
N ASP A 13 18.67 40.35 -37.99
CA ASP A 13 18.88 39.46 -36.85
C ASP A 13 17.92 39.63 -35.65
N GLN A 14 17.10 38.60 -35.39
CA GLN A 14 16.50 38.34 -34.08
C GLN A 14 16.70 36.84 -33.75
N SER A 15 17.72 36.58 -32.93
CA SER A 15 17.98 35.29 -32.30
C SER A 15 16.85 34.92 -31.33
N GLU A 16 16.17 33.80 -31.57
CA GLU A 16 15.28 33.16 -30.60
C GLU A 16 16.06 32.67 -29.36
N PRO A 17 15.52 32.80 -28.13
CA PRO A 17 16.15 32.19 -26.96
C PRO A 17 15.98 30.68 -27.02
N GLN A 18 17.09 29.95 -27.15
CA GLN A 18 17.10 28.51 -26.95
C GLN A 18 16.76 28.20 -25.49
N ILE A 19 15.59 27.60 -25.27
CA ILE A 19 15.24 26.95 -24.01
C ILE A 19 16.14 25.72 -23.91
N SER A 20 17.15 25.79 -23.04
CA SER A 20 17.93 24.63 -22.64
C SER A 20 17.01 23.65 -21.92
N ALA A 21 16.62 22.57 -22.59
CA ALA A 21 16.00 21.44 -21.93
C ALA A 21 17.03 20.84 -20.96
N ASP A 22 16.74 20.92 -19.67
CA ASP A 22 17.51 20.24 -18.63
C ASP A 22 17.50 18.73 -18.94
N GLU A 23 18.68 18.13 -19.06
CA GLU A 23 18.89 16.69 -19.35
C GLU A 23 18.46 15.76 -18.19
N ASN A 24 17.55 16.18 -17.31
CA ASN A 24 17.09 15.41 -16.16
C ASN A 24 15.63 14.92 -16.27
N ASP A 25 15.01 15.08 -17.45
CA ASP A 25 13.56 14.92 -17.66
C ASP A 25 13.07 13.48 -17.88
N ASN A 26 13.91 12.45 -17.70
CA ASN A 26 13.55 11.06 -18.03
C ASN A 26 13.18 10.20 -16.81
N VAL A 27 13.10 10.79 -15.61
CA VAL A 27 12.67 10.08 -14.39
C VAL A 27 11.18 10.32 -14.18
N SER A 28 10.40 9.25 -14.05
CA SER A 28 8.97 9.36 -13.81
C SER A 28 8.68 10.05 -12.47
N ARG A 29 7.56 10.77 -12.36
CA ARG A 29 7.11 11.35 -11.08
C ARG A 29 7.02 10.31 -9.96
N SER A 30 6.68 9.07 -10.31
CA SER A 30 6.65 7.97 -9.35
C SER A 30 8.04 7.64 -8.82
N GLU A 31 9.05 7.54 -9.69
CA GLU A 31 10.44 7.31 -9.28
C GLU A 31 11.00 8.46 -8.45
N GLN A 32 10.70 9.72 -8.80
CA GLN A 32 11.10 10.89 -8.00
C GLN A 32 10.51 10.83 -6.59
N LYS A 33 9.23 10.46 -6.46
CA LYS A 33 8.57 10.30 -5.15
C LYS A 33 9.19 9.15 -4.36
N MET A 34 9.49 8.02 -4.99
CA MET A 34 10.12 6.88 -4.30
C MET A 34 11.54 7.23 -3.81
N ALA A 35 12.31 7.98 -4.62
CA ALA A 35 13.65 8.42 -4.26
C ALA A 35 13.68 9.30 -3.00
N ALA A 36 12.61 10.09 -2.74
CA ALA A 36 12.48 10.85 -1.50
C ALA A 36 12.37 9.98 -0.24
N PHE A 37 12.19 8.66 -0.41
CA PHE A 37 12.12 7.69 0.68
C PHE A 37 13.25 6.66 0.67
N ASP A 38 14.16 6.72 -0.30
CA ASP A 38 15.33 5.85 -0.41
C ASP A 38 16.45 6.34 0.51
N ASP A 39 16.34 6.07 1.81
CA ASP A 39 17.46 6.14 2.76
C ASP A 39 18.27 4.82 2.76
N GLU A 40 18.31 4.06 1.66
CA GLU A 40 19.03 2.79 1.67
C GLU A 40 20.55 3.01 1.61
N GLU A 41 21.21 2.83 2.77
CA GLU A 41 22.47 2.08 2.77
C GLU A 41 22.26 0.83 1.91
N PRO A 42 23.13 0.55 0.92
CA PRO A 42 22.94 -0.59 0.04
C PRO A 42 22.71 -1.83 0.89
N ARG A 43 21.56 -2.50 0.70
CA ARG A 43 21.31 -3.79 1.35
C ARG A 43 22.53 -4.65 1.07
N ALA A 44 23.30 -4.93 2.13
CA ALA A 44 24.52 -5.70 2.04
C ALA A 44 24.23 -6.92 1.17
N ASP A 45 24.97 -7.05 0.06
CA ASP A 45 24.79 -8.00 -1.03
C ASP A 45 24.19 -9.33 -0.53
N ASP A 46 22.85 -9.37 -0.45
CA ASP A 46 22.17 -10.46 0.22
C ASP A 46 22.02 -11.54 -0.83
N MET A 47 23.05 -12.38 -0.92
CA MET A 47 23.05 -13.61 -1.72
C MET A 47 21.88 -14.56 -1.34
N SER A 48 21.02 -14.22 -0.36
CA SER A 48 19.82 -14.98 -0.03
C SER A 48 18.68 -14.77 -1.05
N GLN A 49 18.66 -15.65 -2.05
CA GLN A 49 17.59 -15.74 -3.06
C GLN A 49 16.79 -17.04 -2.90
N TYR A 50 15.51 -17.00 -3.28
CA TYR A 50 14.66 -18.20 -3.36
C TYR A 50 14.54 -18.71 -4.80
N PHE A 51 14.75 -20.00 -4.97
CA PHE A 51 14.56 -20.69 -6.25
C PHE A 51 13.39 -21.69 -6.14
N LEU A 52 12.58 -21.76 -7.19
CA LEU A 52 11.61 -22.84 -7.36
C LEU A 52 12.30 -24.02 -8.05
N ILE A 53 12.52 -25.10 -7.29
CA ILE A 53 13.31 -26.25 -7.75
C ILE A 53 12.46 -27.52 -7.62
N HIS A 54 12.39 -28.30 -8.70
CA HIS A 54 11.74 -29.62 -8.67
C HIS A 54 12.60 -30.62 -7.90
N ASN A 55 11.97 -31.54 -7.16
CA ASN A 55 12.67 -32.49 -6.28
C ASN A 55 13.73 -33.33 -7.01
N SER A 56 13.56 -33.63 -8.30
CA SER A 56 14.54 -34.37 -9.11
C SER A 56 15.89 -33.66 -9.25
N PHE A 57 15.94 -32.32 -9.16
CA PHE A 57 17.19 -31.59 -9.20
C PHE A 57 18.07 -31.92 -7.98
N HIS A 58 17.47 -31.96 -6.78
CA HIS A 58 18.20 -32.38 -5.58
C HIS A 58 18.70 -33.83 -5.71
N GLN A 59 17.89 -34.71 -6.29
CA GLN A 59 18.28 -36.09 -6.61
C GLN A 59 19.52 -36.19 -7.49
N SER A 60 19.60 -35.36 -8.53
CA SER A 60 20.79 -35.32 -9.39
C SER A 60 22.05 -34.80 -8.69
N LEU A 61 21.91 -33.98 -7.65
CA LEU A 61 23.04 -33.38 -6.96
C LEU A 61 23.66 -34.34 -5.93
N TYR A 62 22.84 -34.99 -5.10
CA TYR A 62 23.39 -35.81 -4.01
C TYR A 62 23.91 -37.18 -4.46
N THR A 63 23.54 -37.66 -5.66
CA THR A 63 24.15 -38.87 -6.25
C THR A 63 25.64 -38.70 -6.53
N MET A 64 26.12 -37.46 -6.62
CA MET A 64 27.54 -37.11 -6.74
C MET A 64 28.27 -37.04 -5.40
N LEU A 65 27.55 -37.13 -4.27
CA LEU A 65 28.10 -36.99 -2.93
C LEU A 65 28.41 -38.36 -2.30
N THR A 66 29.39 -38.38 -1.41
CA THR A 66 29.75 -39.53 -0.58
C THR A 66 29.55 -39.22 0.90
N CYS A 67 29.20 -40.23 1.69
CA CYS A 67 29.06 -40.08 3.14
C CYS A 67 30.37 -39.67 3.80
N CYS A 68 30.36 -38.61 4.60
CA CYS A 68 31.54 -38.11 5.32
C CYS A 68 32.01 -39.04 6.46
N TYR A 69 31.22 -40.05 6.85
CA TYR A 69 31.57 -41.00 7.90
C TYR A 69 32.14 -42.32 7.39
N CYS A 70 31.60 -42.86 6.29
CA CYS A 70 31.95 -44.20 5.79
C CYS A 70 32.39 -44.22 4.32
N SER A 71 32.40 -43.07 3.64
CA SER A 71 32.69 -42.93 2.21
C SER A 71 31.73 -43.69 1.28
N GLY A 72 30.63 -44.25 1.80
CA GLY A 72 29.59 -44.88 1.00
C GLY A 72 28.81 -43.88 0.14
N SER A 73 28.37 -44.30 -1.04
CA SER A 73 27.60 -43.49 -2.00
C SER A 73 26.07 -43.61 -1.84
N ASN A 74 25.59 -44.46 -0.92
CA ASN A 74 24.16 -44.68 -0.72
C ASN A 74 23.59 -43.64 0.25
N LEU A 75 23.33 -42.43 -0.26
CA LEU A 75 22.71 -41.33 0.47
C LEU A 75 21.22 -41.22 0.11
N TYR A 76 20.38 -41.12 1.14
CA TYR A 76 18.95 -40.88 1.03
C TYR A 76 18.64 -39.42 1.37
N TRP A 77 17.90 -38.75 0.50
CA TRP A 77 17.37 -37.41 0.72
C TRP A 77 15.95 -37.51 1.24
N GLY A 78 15.77 -37.10 2.50
CA GLY A 78 14.50 -37.10 3.18
C GLY A 78 14.06 -35.69 3.58
N HIS A 79 12.80 -35.60 3.98
CA HIS A 79 12.25 -34.41 4.61
C HIS A 79 11.44 -34.82 5.84
N LYS A 80 11.41 -33.95 6.84
CA LYS A 80 10.64 -34.16 8.07
C LYS A 80 9.35 -33.33 8.02
N LYS A 81 9.18 -32.42 8.97
CA LYS A 81 7.96 -31.64 9.16
C LYS A 81 7.97 -30.37 8.30
N SER A 82 6.83 -30.08 7.71
CA SER A 82 6.57 -28.79 7.06
C SER A 82 6.02 -27.77 8.06
N ALA A 83 6.40 -26.52 7.87
CA ALA A 83 5.87 -25.37 8.57
C ALA A 83 5.47 -24.31 7.54
N GLY A 84 4.28 -24.47 6.96
CA GLY A 84 3.89 -23.70 5.77
C GLY A 84 4.79 -24.07 4.59
N PHE A 85 5.36 -23.06 3.92
CA PHE A 85 6.27 -23.24 2.78
C PHE A 85 7.70 -23.63 3.17
N ALA A 86 8.02 -23.60 4.46
CA ALA A 86 9.32 -24.07 4.94
C ALA A 86 9.28 -25.56 5.23
N GLN A 87 10.33 -26.26 4.80
CA GLN A 87 10.51 -27.70 4.98
C GLN A 87 11.87 -27.99 5.62
N GLU A 88 11.90 -28.86 6.62
CA GLU A 88 13.16 -29.42 7.13
C GLU A 88 13.57 -30.60 6.25
N PHE A 89 14.76 -30.52 5.66
CA PHE A 89 15.39 -31.56 4.85
C PHE A 89 16.56 -32.20 5.61
N TYR A 90 16.84 -33.46 5.27
CA TYR A 90 18.00 -34.18 5.80
C TYR A 90 18.58 -35.13 4.76
N LEU A 91 19.86 -35.41 4.92
CA LEU A 91 20.57 -36.46 4.19
C LEU A 91 20.99 -37.54 5.18
N GLU A 92 20.70 -38.78 4.83
CA GLU A 92 21.00 -39.96 5.64
C GLU A 92 21.84 -40.95 4.82
N CYS A 93 22.89 -41.50 5.41
CA CYS A 93 23.66 -42.56 4.78
C CYS A 93 23.10 -43.93 5.17
N ILE A 94 22.57 -44.66 4.19
CA ILE A 94 21.97 -45.98 4.40
C ILE A 94 23.03 -47.03 4.75
N SER A 95 24.27 -46.86 4.29
CA SER A 95 25.36 -47.82 4.55
C SER A 95 25.82 -47.83 6.02
N CYS A 96 25.69 -46.71 6.74
CA CYS A 96 26.15 -46.60 8.13
C CYS A 96 25.11 -46.03 9.10
N ASP A 97 23.86 -45.86 8.65
CA ASP A 97 22.72 -45.41 9.46
C ASP A 97 22.95 -44.08 10.19
N LYS A 98 23.54 -43.10 9.50
CA LYS A 98 23.85 -41.77 10.06
C LYS A 98 23.22 -40.64 9.25
N ILE A 99 22.62 -39.68 9.96
CA ILE A 99 22.24 -38.38 9.38
C ILE A 99 23.52 -37.56 9.17
N VAL A 100 23.86 -37.31 7.91
CA VAL A 100 25.07 -36.55 7.52
C VAL A 100 24.83 -35.06 7.47
N TRP A 101 23.58 -34.64 7.26
CA TRP A 101 23.20 -33.24 7.17
C TRP A 101 21.71 -33.06 7.44
N SER A 102 21.34 -31.91 8.00
CA SER A 102 19.94 -31.47 8.05
C SER A 102 19.87 -29.94 8.10
N SER A 103 18.90 -29.36 7.38
CA SER A 103 18.62 -27.93 7.44
C SER A 103 17.20 -27.60 7.04
N ASN A 104 16.76 -26.38 7.35
CA ASN A 104 15.49 -25.85 6.88
C ASN A 104 15.66 -25.18 5.51
N SER A 105 14.63 -25.28 4.66
CA SER A 105 14.59 -24.66 3.33
C SER A 105 14.48 -23.13 3.34
N SER A 106 14.30 -22.53 4.51
CA SER A 106 14.20 -21.09 4.70
C SER A 106 14.77 -20.73 6.08
N PRO A 107 15.49 -19.60 6.20
CA PRO A 107 15.93 -19.11 7.50
C PRO A 107 14.73 -18.66 8.34
N LYS A 108 14.92 -18.63 9.66
CA LYS A 108 13.97 -17.98 10.55
C LYS A 108 14.38 -16.53 10.75
N SER A 109 13.42 -15.62 10.66
CA SER A 109 13.62 -14.23 11.06
C SER A 109 13.71 -14.10 12.59
N LYS A 110 13.99 -12.88 13.08
CA LYS A 110 13.98 -12.56 14.52
C LYS A 110 12.66 -12.95 15.22
N SER A 111 11.54 -12.96 14.50
CA SER A 111 10.23 -13.37 15.01
C SER A 111 10.03 -14.89 15.10
N LYS A 112 11.08 -15.69 14.87
CA LYS A 112 11.07 -17.18 14.81
C LYS A 112 10.17 -17.74 13.70
N ARG A 113 9.63 -16.88 12.83
CA ARG A 113 8.90 -17.27 11.61
C ARG A 113 9.89 -17.60 10.52
N PHE A 114 9.59 -18.60 9.70
CA PHE A 114 10.34 -18.81 8.46
C PHE A 114 10.10 -17.65 7.49
N ASP A 115 11.17 -17.09 6.96
CA ASP A 115 11.15 -15.91 6.10
C ASP A 115 10.26 -16.13 4.86
N ILE A 116 10.32 -17.30 4.22
CA ILE A 116 9.50 -17.65 3.05
C ILE A 116 7.99 -17.51 3.32
N ASN A 117 7.56 -17.84 4.54
CA ASN A 117 6.16 -17.72 4.93
C ASN A 117 5.75 -16.26 5.05
N VAL A 118 6.63 -15.41 5.61
CA VAL A 118 6.37 -13.98 5.77
C VAL A 118 6.29 -13.32 4.41
N ARG A 119 7.29 -13.55 3.55
CA ARG A 119 7.32 -13.04 2.17
C ARG A 119 6.10 -13.46 1.36
N THR A 120 5.68 -14.73 1.49
CA THR A 120 4.47 -15.20 0.79
C THR A 120 3.22 -14.46 1.27
N VAL A 121 3.06 -14.23 2.58
CA VAL A 121 1.92 -13.48 3.11
C VAL A 121 1.96 -12.02 2.66
N VAL A 122 3.13 -11.37 2.70
CA VAL A 122 3.31 -10.00 2.19
C VAL A 122 2.91 -9.93 0.71
N ALA A 123 3.45 -10.80 -0.14
CA ALA A 123 3.15 -10.82 -1.57
C ALA A 123 1.65 -11.00 -1.87
N LEU A 124 0.95 -11.84 -1.10
CA LEU A 124 -0.49 -12.00 -1.25
C LEU A 124 -1.26 -10.76 -0.81
N LYS A 125 -0.82 -10.07 0.25
CA LYS A 125 -1.48 -8.85 0.75
C LYS A 125 -1.33 -7.69 -0.21
N GLU A 126 -0.13 -7.49 -0.74
CA GLU A 126 0.16 -6.49 -1.78
C GLU A 126 -0.73 -6.66 -3.02
N ARG A 127 -1.09 -7.91 -3.34
CA ARG A 127 -1.94 -8.24 -4.50
C ARG A 127 -3.42 -8.40 -4.15
N GLY A 128 -3.83 -8.15 -2.90
CA GLY A 128 -5.22 -8.33 -2.46
C GLY A 128 -5.72 -9.79 -2.53
N LEU A 129 -4.81 -10.77 -2.51
CA LEU A 129 -5.13 -12.18 -2.67
C LEU A 129 -5.48 -12.86 -1.33
N SER A 130 -6.44 -13.78 -1.39
CA SER A 130 -6.90 -14.53 -0.22
C SER A 130 -6.09 -15.81 0.02
N LEU A 131 -6.19 -16.35 1.24
CA LEU A 131 -5.66 -17.68 1.56
C LEU A 131 -6.19 -18.75 0.59
N ALA A 132 -7.47 -18.69 0.21
CA ALA A 132 -8.05 -19.65 -0.72
C ALA A 132 -7.38 -19.58 -2.11
N THR A 133 -7.06 -18.36 -2.57
CA THR A 133 -6.34 -18.15 -3.83
C THR A 133 -4.93 -18.72 -3.75
N MET A 134 -4.21 -18.46 -2.66
CA MET A 134 -2.90 -19.05 -2.39
C MET A 134 -2.97 -20.58 -2.46
N LYS A 135 -3.91 -21.21 -1.75
CA LYS A 135 -4.05 -22.67 -1.76
C LYS A 135 -4.28 -23.23 -3.16
N LYS A 136 -5.13 -22.57 -3.96
CA LYS A 136 -5.39 -22.99 -5.34
C LYS A 136 -4.15 -22.85 -6.22
N LEU A 137 -3.49 -21.70 -6.16
CA LEU A 137 -2.28 -21.41 -6.94
C LEU A 137 -1.18 -22.44 -6.68
N PHE A 138 -0.83 -22.67 -5.41
CA PHE A 138 0.23 -23.61 -5.07
C PHE A 138 -0.15 -25.07 -5.34
N ASN A 139 -1.43 -25.44 -5.20
CA ASN A 139 -1.89 -26.77 -5.58
C ASN A 139 -1.73 -27.03 -7.09
N ILE A 140 -2.02 -26.04 -7.94
CA ILE A 140 -1.80 -26.15 -9.41
C ILE A 140 -0.31 -26.37 -9.72
N MET A 141 0.58 -25.73 -8.96
CA MET A 141 2.04 -25.92 -9.09
C MET A 141 2.57 -27.20 -8.43
N ASN A 142 1.69 -28.08 -7.94
CA ASN A 142 2.04 -29.28 -7.16
C ASN A 142 2.89 -28.98 -5.91
N ILE A 143 2.69 -27.81 -5.30
CA ILE A 143 3.32 -27.42 -4.04
C ILE A 143 2.32 -27.72 -2.91
N GLN A 144 2.59 -28.81 -2.19
CA GLN A 144 1.75 -29.30 -1.09
C GLN A 144 2.02 -28.53 0.22
N ASN A 145 1.15 -28.73 1.22
CA ASN A 145 1.34 -28.23 2.60
C ASN A 145 1.37 -26.69 2.76
N VAL A 146 0.46 -26.01 2.08
CA VAL A 146 0.18 -24.59 2.29
C VAL A 146 -0.15 -24.24 3.74
N MET A 147 0.28 -23.04 4.14
CA MET A 147 0.13 -22.50 5.50
C MET A 147 -1.28 -22.70 6.10
N HIS A 148 -1.34 -23.13 7.36
CA HIS A 148 -2.59 -23.29 8.10
C HIS A 148 -3.31 -21.94 8.31
N HIS A 149 -4.65 -21.94 8.34
CA HIS A 149 -5.45 -20.71 8.37
C HIS A 149 -5.17 -19.82 9.60
N LYS A 150 -4.91 -20.42 10.77
CA LYS A 150 -4.53 -19.68 12.00
C LYS A 150 -3.20 -18.96 11.81
N THR A 151 -2.21 -19.64 11.23
CA THR A 151 -0.90 -19.06 10.95
C THR A 151 -1.01 -17.92 9.94
N TYR A 152 -1.76 -18.12 8.85
CA TYR A 152 -2.01 -17.09 7.85
C TYR A 152 -2.70 -15.86 8.44
N LYS A 153 -3.74 -16.07 9.27
CA LYS A 153 -4.45 -14.98 9.94
C LYS A 153 -3.52 -14.19 10.86
N GLN A 154 -2.74 -14.88 11.68
CA GLN A 154 -1.80 -14.25 12.61
C GLN A 154 -0.75 -13.42 11.84
N MET A 155 -0.12 -14.01 10.83
CA MET A 155 0.86 -13.31 10.00
C MET A 155 0.23 -12.16 9.20
N SER A 156 -1.02 -12.30 8.75
CA SER A 156 -1.74 -11.21 8.10
C SER A 156 -1.96 -10.00 9.01
N MET A 157 -2.19 -10.22 10.31
CA MET A 157 -2.31 -9.14 11.29
C MET A 157 -0.95 -8.48 11.53
N GLU A 158 0.10 -9.29 11.71
CA GLU A 158 1.48 -8.79 11.86
C GLU A 158 1.90 -7.93 10.65
N VAL A 159 1.63 -8.39 9.42
CA VAL A 159 1.91 -7.63 8.18
C VAL A 159 1.09 -6.34 8.11
N ARG A 160 -0.19 -6.38 8.47
CA ARG A 160 -1.05 -5.17 8.50
C ARG A 160 -0.51 -4.14 9.49
N ASP A 161 -0.13 -4.57 10.69
CA ASP A 161 0.34 -3.67 11.74
C ASP A 161 1.70 -3.05 11.35
N ALA A 162 2.59 -3.84 10.73
CA ALA A 162 3.84 -3.33 10.14
C ALA A 162 3.60 -2.35 8.99
N ALA A 163 2.67 -2.64 8.08
CA ALA A 163 2.32 -1.74 6.98
C ALA A 163 1.74 -0.41 7.47
N LYS A 164 0.91 -0.44 8.52
CA LYS A 164 0.40 0.78 9.16
C LYS A 164 1.50 1.62 9.79
N ALA A 165 2.45 0.98 10.49
CA ALA A 165 3.59 1.69 11.07
C ALA A 165 4.47 2.34 10.00
N ALA A 166 4.79 1.61 8.92
CA ALA A 166 5.57 2.13 7.81
C ALA A 166 4.85 3.28 7.08
N ALA A 167 3.53 3.17 6.89
CA ALA A 167 2.72 4.25 6.32
C ALA A 167 2.71 5.50 7.22
N GLU A 168 2.57 5.33 8.53
CA GLU A 168 2.60 6.44 9.49
C GLU A 168 3.96 7.16 9.50
N GLU A 169 5.06 6.41 9.46
CA GLU A 169 6.42 6.95 9.34
C GLU A 169 6.59 7.74 8.04
N ALA A 170 6.16 7.17 6.91
CA ALA A 170 6.22 7.83 5.61
C ALA A 170 5.37 9.12 5.56
N MET A 171 4.15 9.09 6.10
CA MET A 171 3.26 10.25 6.17
C MET A 171 3.80 11.33 7.12
N SER A 172 4.40 10.94 8.25
CA SER A 172 5.05 11.87 9.17
C SER A 172 6.22 12.58 8.48
N ARG A 173 7.10 11.83 7.80
CA ARG A 173 8.19 12.42 7.02
C ARG A 173 7.69 13.31 5.88
N SER A 174 6.58 12.94 5.24
CA SER A 174 5.97 13.75 4.17
C SER A 174 5.44 15.09 4.70
N ALA A 175 5.02 15.14 5.96
CA ALA A 175 4.55 16.35 6.62
C ALA A 175 5.68 17.22 7.20
N GLU A 176 6.92 16.71 7.29
CA GLU A 176 8.08 17.46 7.75
C GLU A 176 8.51 18.48 6.70
N VAL A 177 7.89 19.66 6.74
CA VAL A 177 8.35 20.83 5.98
C VAL A 177 9.33 21.61 6.87
N SER A 178 10.42 22.10 6.29
CA SER A 178 11.71 22.49 6.90
C SER A 178 11.71 23.60 7.98
N THR A 179 10.58 23.97 8.58
CA THR A 179 10.46 25.09 9.51
C THR A 179 9.78 24.72 10.82
N SER A 180 10.25 25.32 11.92
CA SER A 180 9.65 25.16 13.24
C SER A 180 8.28 25.85 13.30
N GLY A 181 7.21 25.07 13.50
CA GLY A 181 5.87 25.61 13.75
C GLY A 181 4.77 24.90 12.98
N VAL A 182 3.55 25.41 13.11
CA VAL A 182 2.40 24.97 12.30
C VAL A 182 2.43 25.71 10.97
N GLN A 183 2.31 24.98 9.86
CA GLN A 183 2.38 25.54 8.51
C GLN A 183 1.04 25.39 7.79
N VAL A 184 0.74 26.32 6.90
CA VAL A 184 -0.44 26.26 6.02
C VAL A 184 -0.01 25.68 4.68
N VAL A 185 -0.71 24.65 4.21
CA VAL A 185 -0.39 23.96 2.94
C VAL A 185 -1.63 23.79 2.07
N ASP A 186 -1.39 23.62 0.78
CA ASP A 186 -2.42 23.32 -0.22
C ASP A 186 -2.47 21.81 -0.46
N ILE A 187 -3.67 21.24 -0.40
CA ILE A 187 -3.86 19.80 -0.49
C ILE A 187 -4.83 19.41 -1.61
N SER A 188 -4.73 18.15 -2.03
CA SER A 188 -5.85 17.42 -2.63
C SER A 188 -6.38 16.43 -1.61
N CYS A 189 -7.70 16.34 -1.50
CA CYS A 189 -8.38 15.37 -0.65
C CYS A 189 -9.35 14.56 -1.53
N ASP A 190 -9.25 13.24 -1.49
CA ASP A 190 -10.11 12.35 -2.27
C ASP A 190 -10.34 11.02 -1.54
N GLY A 191 -11.39 10.32 -1.93
CA GLY A 191 -11.78 9.01 -1.42
C GLY A 191 -11.51 7.89 -2.42
N THR A 192 -11.21 6.70 -1.92
CA THR A 192 -11.25 5.47 -2.71
C THR A 192 -12.05 4.39 -1.99
N TRP A 193 -12.73 3.54 -2.76
CA TRP A 193 -13.60 2.49 -2.23
C TRP A 193 -13.11 1.11 -2.66
N HIS A 194 -13.31 0.14 -1.77
CA HIS A 194 -12.94 -1.26 -2.04
C HIS A 194 -13.72 -1.86 -3.23
N LYS A 195 -14.92 -1.35 -3.53
CA LYS A 195 -15.71 -1.74 -4.71
C LYS A 195 -16.21 -0.53 -5.44
N SER A 196 -16.31 -0.62 -6.76
CA SER A 196 -16.94 0.41 -7.59
C SER A 196 -18.44 0.53 -7.30
N GLY A 197 -18.94 1.75 -7.32
CA GLY A 197 -20.35 2.07 -7.08
C GLY A 197 -20.68 2.30 -5.60
N HIS A 198 -21.84 2.90 -5.34
CA HIS A 198 -22.27 3.35 -4.00
C HIS A 198 -22.59 2.21 -3.00
N SER A 199 -22.15 0.98 -3.28
CA SER A 199 -22.40 -0.23 -2.47
C SER A 199 -21.17 -0.70 -1.67
N SER A 200 -20.07 0.04 -1.69
CA SER A 200 -18.88 -0.33 -0.93
C SER A 200 -19.07 -0.07 0.57
N HIS A 201 -18.74 -1.07 1.38
CA HIS A 201 -18.77 -0.94 2.83
C HIS A 201 -17.48 -0.40 3.46
N TYR A 202 -16.45 -0.22 2.63
CA TYR A 202 -15.14 0.22 3.06
C TYR A 202 -14.67 1.32 2.11
N GLY A 203 -14.26 2.44 2.68
CA GLY A 203 -13.70 3.59 1.99
C GLY A 203 -12.41 4.04 2.68
N VAL A 204 -11.56 4.73 1.95
CA VAL A 204 -10.36 5.38 2.50
C VAL A 204 -10.33 6.81 1.98
N GLY A 205 -10.31 7.79 2.88
CA GLY A 205 -9.97 9.16 2.57
C GLY A 205 -8.46 9.35 2.61
N VAL A 206 -7.93 10.11 1.66
CA VAL A 206 -6.49 10.38 1.50
C VAL A 206 -6.30 11.88 1.31
N VAL A 207 -5.36 12.46 2.04
CA VAL A 207 -4.88 13.82 1.86
C VAL A 207 -3.47 13.80 1.28
N VAL A 208 -3.29 14.52 0.18
CA VAL A 208 -2.03 14.62 -0.57
C VAL A 208 -1.61 16.07 -0.63
N ASP A 209 -0.36 16.37 -0.29
CA ASP A 209 0.22 17.69 -0.49
C ASP A 209 0.35 17.99 -2.00
N ILE A 210 -0.11 19.17 -2.43
CA ILE A 210 -0.05 19.56 -3.84
C ILE A 210 1.39 19.80 -4.28
N ALA A 211 2.22 20.38 -3.43
CA ALA A 211 3.58 20.78 -3.79
C ALA A 211 4.52 19.57 -3.99
N SER A 212 4.56 18.67 -3.01
CA SER A 212 5.39 17.46 -3.06
C SER A 212 4.71 16.29 -3.79
N GLY A 213 3.38 16.28 -3.84
CA GLY A 213 2.60 15.14 -4.30
C GLY A 213 2.67 13.92 -3.37
N LEU A 214 3.12 14.11 -2.12
CA LEU A 214 3.22 13.06 -1.12
C LEU A 214 1.96 12.96 -0.26
N ILE A 215 1.70 11.78 0.30
CA ILE A 215 0.54 11.54 1.16
C ILE A 215 0.85 12.09 2.56
N LEU A 216 0.00 12.98 3.06
CA LEU A 216 0.12 13.58 4.38
C LEU A 216 -0.65 12.81 5.44
N ASP A 217 -1.82 12.29 5.09
CA ASP A 217 -2.65 11.53 6.02
C ASP A 217 -3.70 10.65 5.30
N THR A 218 -4.15 9.60 5.97
CA THR A 218 -5.22 8.72 5.50
C THR A 218 -6.17 8.29 6.61
N HIS A 219 -7.44 8.09 6.29
CA HIS A 219 -8.42 7.53 7.21
C HIS A 219 -9.27 6.46 6.54
N THR A 220 -9.40 5.30 7.16
CA THR A 220 -10.24 4.21 6.66
C THR A 220 -11.61 4.26 7.33
N GLU A 221 -12.65 4.39 6.52
CA GLU A 221 -14.04 4.32 6.93
C GLU A 221 -14.67 2.96 6.61
N SER A 222 -15.53 2.52 7.50
CA SER A 222 -16.16 1.21 7.45
C SER A 222 -17.53 1.27 8.10
N ASN A 223 -18.57 1.00 7.30
CA ASN A 223 -19.95 0.92 7.78
C ASN A 223 -20.44 -0.51 8.00
N TYR A 224 -19.56 -1.49 7.82
CA TYR A 224 -19.90 -2.90 7.96
C TYR A 224 -18.82 -3.65 8.72
N TYR A 225 -19.28 -4.51 9.60
CA TYR A 225 -18.44 -5.54 10.18
C TYR A 225 -19.27 -6.80 10.36
N ARG A 226 -18.79 -7.93 9.82
CA ARG A 226 -19.52 -9.20 9.87
C ARG A 226 -19.89 -9.65 11.28
N GLY A 227 -19.12 -9.23 12.29
CA GLY A 227 -19.46 -9.54 13.68
C GLY A 227 -20.78 -8.88 14.11
N CYS A 228 -21.14 -7.72 13.56
CA CYS A 228 -22.38 -7.01 13.86
C CYS A 228 -23.61 -7.78 13.37
N ASP A 229 -23.49 -8.56 12.30
CA ASP A 229 -24.58 -9.42 11.78
C ASP A 229 -25.03 -10.49 12.79
N LYS A 230 -24.22 -10.75 13.81
CA LYS A 230 -24.49 -11.71 14.89
C LYS A 230 -25.01 -11.03 16.16
N ALA A 231 -25.38 -9.76 16.09
CA ALA A 231 -25.97 -9.06 17.22
C ALA A 231 -27.26 -9.78 17.65
N PRO A 232 -27.45 -10.05 18.95
CA PRO A 232 -28.77 -10.42 19.46
C PRO A 232 -29.74 -9.24 19.31
N PRO A 233 -31.06 -9.47 19.45
CA PRO A 233 -32.04 -8.39 19.47
C PRO A 233 -31.66 -7.29 20.47
N SER A 234 -31.80 -6.02 20.09
CA SER A 234 -31.34 -4.88 20.91
C SER A 234 -32.05 -4.77 22.26
N ASP A 235 -33.22 -5.39 22.40
CA ASP A 235 -34.04 -5.47 23.61
C ASP A 235 -33.73 -6.70 24.49
N SER A 236 -32.82 -7.57 24.07
CA SER A 236 -32.46 -8.75 24.86
C SER A 236 -31.51 -8.40 26.00
N ALA A 237 -31.67 -9.08 27.14
CA ALA A 237 -30.74 -8.96 28.27
C ALA A 237 -29.28 -9.33 27.89
N SER A 238 -29.11 -10.15 26.85
CA SER A 238 -27.81 -10.56 26.31
C SER A 238 -27.15 -9.54 25.38
N PHE A 239 -27.85 -8.48 24.95
CA PHE A 239 -27.30 -7.47 24.04
C PHE A 239 -26.21 -6.64 24.71
N THR A 240 -26.39 -6.24 25.97
CA THR A 240 -25.41 -5.42 26.69
C THR A 240 -24.06 -6.13 26.80
N ASP A 241 -24.06 -7.37 27.30
CA ASP A 241 -22.85 -8.20 27.43
C ASP A 241 -22.18 -8.47 26.06
N TRP A 242 -23.01 -8.74 25.03
CA TRP A 242 -22.51 -8.90 23.68
C TRP A 242 -21.89 -7.60 23.15
N ASN A 243 -22.53 -6.46 23.33
CA ASN A 243 -22.06 -5.17 22.79
C ASN A 243 -20.74 -4.74 23.44
N GLU A 244 -20.61 -4.89 24.75
CA GLU A 244 -19.36 -4.59 25.47
C GLU A 244 -18.18 -5.44 25.01
N SER A 245 -18.40 -6.73 24.79
CA SER A 245 -17.37 -7.63 24.27
C SER A 245 -17.11 -7.39 22.76
N HIS A 246 -18.15 -7.12 21.99
CA HIS A 246 -18.09 -6.91 20.55
C HIS A 246 -17.32 -5.65 20.17
N LYS A 247 -17.58 -4.51 20.86
CA LYS A 247 -16.93 -3.22 20.62
C LYS A 247 -15.40 -3.31 20.56
N LYS A 248 -14.80 -4.15 21.41
CA LYS A 248 -13.33 -4.38 21.44
C LYS A 248 -12.76 -4.98 20.15
N SER A 249 -13.60 -5.59 19.32
CA SER A 249 -13.21 -6.28 18.09
C SER A 249 -13.92 -5.76 16.83
N CYS A 250 -14.79 -4.76 16.98
CA CYS A 250 -15.58 -4.22 15.88
C CYS A 250 -14.72 -3.26 15.06
N ASN A 251 -14.69 -3.47 13.74
CA ASN A 251 -14.02 -2.58 12.80
C ASN A 251 -15.00 -1.68 12.03
N LYS A 252 -16.25 -1.61 12.47
CA LYS A 252 -17.22 -0.63 11.95
C LYS A 252 -17.03 0.66 12.77
N ASN A 253 -16.69 1.75 12.10
CA ASN A 253 -16.50 3.08 12.69
C ASN A 253 -17.49 4.13 12.16
N PHE A 254 -18.28 3.79 11.14
CA PHE A 254 -19.23 4.71 10.53
C PHE A 254 -20.63 4.11 10.41
N ASP A 255 -21.67 4.89 10.67
CA ASP A 255 -23.07 4.45 10.52
C ASP A 255 -23.74 4.98 9.24
N GLY A 256 -23.03 5.82 8.47
CA GLY A 256 -23.55 6.42 7.25
C GLY A 256 -23.42 5.58 5.98
N THR A 257 -23.83 6.19 4.87
CA THR A 257 -23.75 5.58 3.53
C THR A 257 -22.33 5.63 2.97
N SER A 258 -22.04 4.79 1.98
CA SER A 258 -20.75 4.76 1.27
C SER A 258 -20.34 6.14 0.74
N ASN A 259 -21.29 6.96 0.30
CA ASN A 259 -21.04 8.31 -0.26
C ASN A 259 -20.69 9.34 0.81
N ALA A 260 -21.10 9.11 2.06
CA ALA A 260 -20.79 10.00 3.17
C ALA A 260 -19.43 9.67 3.83
N MET A 261 -18.82 8.52 3.49
CA MET A 261 -17.54 8.11 4.04
C MET A 261 -16.42 9.09 3.70
N GLU A 262 -16.41 9.66 2.50
CA GLU A 262 -15.38 10.63 2.12
C GLU A 262 -15.46 11.90 2.97
N VAL A 263 -16.69 12.40 3.20
CA VAL A 263 -16.97 13.58 4.02
C VAL A 263 -16.57 13.36 5.48
N GLU A 264 -16.85 12.18 6.03
CA GLU A 264 -16.45 11.80 7.38
C GLU A 264 -14.94 11.63 7.50
N ALA A 265 -14.32 10.91 6.56
CA ALA A 265 -12.88 10.69 6.54
C ALA A 265 -12.12 12.02 6.47
N ALA A 266 -12.57 12.95 5.63
CA ALA A 266 -12.01 14.30 5.55
C ALA A 266 -12.11 15.02 6.91
N ALA A 267 -13.28 15.02 7.56
CA ALA A 267 -13.44 15.64 8.87
C ALA A 267 -12.46 15.08 9.92
N VAL A 268 -12.29 13.75 9.97
CA VAL A 268 -11.35 13.09 10.90
C VAL A 268 -9.90 13.46 10.61
N ILE A 269 -9.49 13.47 9.34
CA ILE A 269 -8.13 13.83 8.92
C ILE A 269 -7.83 15.29 9.26
N PHE A 270 -8.73 16.21 8.93
CA PHE A 270 -8.56 17.64 9.22
C PHE A 270 -8.48 17.89 10.72
N ALA A 271 -9.35 17.25 11.52
CA ALA A 271 -9.39 17.46 12.98
C ALA A 271 -8.08 17.11 13.70
N ARG A 272 -7.28 16.17 13.16
CA ARG A 272 -6.02 15.74 13.79
C ARG A 272 -4.76 16.30 13.11
N SER A 273 -4.90 17.00 11.99
CA SER A 273 -3.80 17.52 11.17
C SER A 273 -2.79 18.38 11.95
N VAL A 274 -3.26 19.38 12.72
CA VAL A 274 -2.38 20.26 13.48
C VAL A 274 -1.63 19.50 14.57
N GLU A 275 -2.31 18.59 15.28
CA GLU A 275 -1.71 17.82 16.36
C GLU A 275 -0.67 16.83 15.81
N GLN A 276 -1.05 16.02 14.82
CA GLN A 276 -0.27 14.89 14.32
C GLN A 276 0.74 15.25 13.23
N ARG A 277 0.47 16.29 12.44
CA ARG A 277 1.29 16.68 11.28
C ARG A 277 1.87 18.08 11.37
N LYS A 278 1.41 18.92 12.32
CA LYS A 278 1.78 20.35 12.38
C LYS A 278 1.41 21.12 11.10
N LEU A 279 0.33 20.71 10.45
CA LEU A 279 -0.17 21.33 9.23
C LEU A 279 -1.61 21.83 9.42
N ILE A 280 -1.91 22.97 8.81
CA ILE A 280 -3.25 23.49 8.54
C ILE A 280 -3.45 23.36 7.04
N TYR A 281 -4.53 22.70 6.62
CA TYR A 281 -4.89 22.60 5.21
C TYR A 281 -5.66 23.85 4.81
N GLY A 282 -4.97 24.81 4.18
CA GLY A 282 -5.53 26.13 3.86
C GLY A 282 -6.33 26.16 2.57
N THR A 283 -5.90 25.39 1.57
CA THR A 283 -6.57 25.27 0.28
C THR A 283 -6.81 23.79 -0.03
N MET A 284 -7.97 23.47 -0.58
CA MET A 284 -8.34 22.13 -1.01
C MET A 284 -8.69 22.12 -2.50
N LEU A 285 -7.88 21.42 -3.29
CA LEU A 285 -8.13 21.13 -4.69
C LEU A 285 -9.20 20.04 -4.83
N CYS A 286 -10.34 20.40 -5.41
CA CYS A 286 -11.52 19.56 -5.55
C CYS A 286 -11.81 19.20 -7.03
N ASP A 287 -12.45 18.06 -7.26
CA ASP A 287 -12.87 17.59 -8.59
C ASP A 287 -14.20 18.21 -9.08
N GLY A 288 -14.84 19.02 -8.23
CA GLY A 288 -16.07 19.74 -8.53
C GLY A 288 -17.12 19.59 -7.43
N ASP A 289 -17.20 18.45 -6.75
CA ASP A 289 -17.99 18.30 -5.52
C ASP A 289 -17.29 19.05 -4.38
N SER A 290 -18.06 19.67 -3.48
CA SER A 290 -17.53 20.44 -2.35
C SER A 290 -18.01 19.93 -1.00
N LYS A 291 -18.80 18.85 -0.94
CA LYS A 291 -19.41 18.38 0.32
C LYS A 291 -18.40 18.14 1.45
N ALA A 292 -17.23 17.59 1.13
CA ALA A 292 -16.19 17.36 2.13
C ALA A 292 -15.65 18.68 2.68
N LEU A 293 -15.33 19.64 1.79
CA LEU A 293 -14.88 20.98 2.14
C LEU A 293 -15.94 21.76 2.94
N ASP A 294 -17.17 21.76 2.45
CA ASP A 294 -18.32 22.44 3.08
C ASP A 294 -18.52 21.90 4.50
N ASN A 295 -18.38 20.58 4.69
CA ASN A 295 -18.49 19.96 6.00
C ASN A 295 -17.32 20.35 6.92
N VAL A 296 -16.08 20.35 6.43
CA VAL A 296 -14.89 20.78 7.19
C VAL A 296 -15.02 22.23 7.66
N ASN A 297 -15.38 23.15 6.76
CA ASN A 297 -15.59 24.56 7.10
C ASN A 297 -16.73 24.74 8.09
N ARG A 298 -17.84 24.01 7.92
CA ARG A 298 -18.97 24.02 8.86
C ARG A 298 -18.59 23.54 10.26
N LEU A 299 -17.65 22.60 10.37
CA LEU A 299 -17.15 22.10 11.65
C LEU A 299 -16.22 23.10 12.36
N GLY A 300 -15.72 24.13 11.67
CA GLY A 300 -14.85 25.15 12.27
C GLY A 300 -13.55 24.56 12.83
N ILE A 301 -12.96 23.58 12.13
CA ILE A 301 -11.77 22.86 12.58
C ILE A 301 -10.56 23.79 12.73
N TYR A 302 -10.47 24.81 11.88
CA TYR A 302 -9.42 25.82 11.90
C TYR A 302 -10.01 27.21 12.18
N ASP A 303 -9.15 28.12 12.63
CA ASP A 303 -9.48 29.55 12.77
C ASP A 303 -9.54 30.29 11.40
N ILE A 304 -9.28 29.56 10.31
CA ILE A 304 -9.37 30.05 8.93
C ILE A 304 -10.40 29.23 8.16
N GLU A 305 -11.01 29.85 7.15
CA GLU A 305 -11.78 29.13 6.15
C GLU A 305 -10.84 28.42 5.18
N VAL A 306 -11.12 27.15 4.89
CA VAL A 306 -10.40 26.38 3.88
C VAL A 306 -10.92 26.79 2.50
N VAL A 307 -10.02 27.25 1.64
CA VAL A 307 -10.33 27.78 0.31
C VAL A 307 -10.52 26.63 -0.69
N LYS A 308 -11.56 26.72 -1.51
CA LYS A 308 -11.77 25.79 -2.62
C LYS A 308 -10.95 26.18 -3.85
N GLU A 309 -10.24 25.23 -4.42
CA GLU A 309 -9.76 25.32 -5.80
C GLU A 309 -10.34 24.19 -6.66
N ASP A 310 -10.63 24.50 -7.92
CA ASP A 310 -11.22 23.52 -8.85
C ASP A 310 -10.13 22.91 -9.74
N CYS A 311 -10.16 21.58 -9.86
CA CYS A 311 -9.29 20.86 -10.78
C CYS A 311 -9.55 21.29 -12.23
N VAL A 312 -8.51 21.79 -12.91
CA VAL A 312 -8.56 22.29 -14.30
C VAL A 312 -9.17 21.26 -15.26
N ILE A 313 -8.81 19.97 -15.10
CA ILE A 313 -9.33 18.88 -15.94
C ILE A 313 -10.84 18.70 -15.74
N HIS A 314 -11.32 18.74 -14.50
CA HIS A 314 -12.74 18.62 -14.21
C HIS A 314 -13.53 19.84 -14.68
N THR A 315 -12.96 21.04 -14.54
CA THR A 315 -13.53 22.26 -15.09
C THR A 315 -13.63 22.18 -16.62
N ALA A 316 -12.58 21.74 -17.32
CA ALA A 316 -12.61 21.53 -18.76
C ALA A 316 -13.66 20.49 -19.18
N LYS A 317 -13.77 19.36 -18.47
CA LYS A 317 -14.81 18.34 -18.72
C LYS A 317 -16.23 18.90 -18.55
N ARG A 318 -16.47 19.69 -17.50
CA ARG A 318 -17.78 20.33 -17.27
C ARG A 318 -18.14 21.30 -18.40
N ILE A 319 -17.19 22.13 -18.83
CA ILE A 319 -17.37 23.06 -19.95
C ILE A 319 -17.66 22.29 -21.25
N TYR A 320 -16.87 21.25 -21.54
CA TYR A 320 -17.08 20.41 -22.72
C TYR A 320 -18.48 19.79 -22.74
N ASN A 321 -18.91 19.17 -21.62
CA ASN A 321 -20.24 18.56 -21.52
C ASN A 321 -21.37 19.58 -21.70
N GLN A 322 -21.20 20.81 -21.20
CA GLN A 322 -22.18 21.87 -21.41
C GLN A 322 -22.26 22.30 -22.87
N LEU A 323 -21.12 22.42 -23.56
CA LEU A 323 -21.08 22.75 -24.99
C LEU A 323 -21.68 21.64 -25.85
N ASP A 324 -21.43 20.37 -25.51
CA ASP A 324 -21.98 19.22 -26.24
C ASP A 324 -23.51 19.15 -26.13
N ASN A 325 -24.06 19.44 -24.95
CA ASN A 325 -25.51 19.51 -24.71
C ASN A 325 -26.23 20.68 -25.43
N LEU A 326 -25.49 21.60 -26.05
CA LEU A 326 -26.04 22.70 -26.84
C LEU A 326 -26.15 22.37 -28.34
N ASN A 327 -25.56 21.25 -28.79
CA ASN A 327 -25.67 20.74 -30.17
C ASN A 327 -26.76 19.67 -30.30
#